data_AF-A0A554VPC6-F1
#
_entry.id   AF-A0A554VPC6-F1
#
_cell.length_a   1.000
_cell.length_b   1.000
_cell.length_c   1.000
_cell.angle_alpha   90.00
_cell.angle_beta   90.00
_cell.angle_gamma   90.00
#
_symmetry.space_group_name_H-M   'P 1'
#
loop_
_entity.id
_entity.type
_entity.pdbx_description
1 polymer ?
#
loop_
_entity_poly.entity_id
_entity_poly.type
_entity_poly.pdbx_seq_one_letter_code
_entity_poly.pdbx_strand_id
1 'polypeptide(L)'
;MPNDLFDLTFYKELYNKEFDRKKEIDSSISYPTTLISLFIGVLLYLLNMIDFGNIKNESVLKIVLAIFFLTSFSALIIVSIGLLMTTYINLFKKYQYLPHAKQLFDKEVELLKHYRTHFLEVNKENIDQESKEWALNEFNSNLLDYYVRFTNNNQMVNDARERTYYLSRKYLLIAALVLLPLGLLIISK
;
A
#
# COMPACT_ATOMS: atom_id res chain seq x y z
N MET A 1 -13.41 -19.22 -30.54
CA MET A 1 -12.10 -18.52 -30.32
C MET A 1 -11.37 -19.25 -29.20
N PRO A 2 -10.03 -19.34 -29.21
CA PRO A 2 -9.31 -20.20 -28.26
C PRO A 2 -9.31 -19.56 -26.87
N ASN A 3 -10.38 -19.81 -26.10
CA ASN A 3 -10.43 -19.54 -24.67
C ASN A 3 -9.45 -20.44 -23.88
N ASP A 4 -8.81 -21.41 -24.55
CA ASP A 4 -7.85 -22.34 -23.97
C ASP A 4 -6.44 -21.75 -23.77
N LEU A 5 -6.17 -20.53 -24.27
CA LEU A 5 -4.83 -19.94 -24.16
C LEU A 5 -4.62 -19.14 -22.85
N PHE A 6 -5.69 -18.68 -22.21
CA PHE A 6 -5.62 -17.80 -21.04
C PHE A 6 -6.36 -18.40 -19.85
N ASP A 7 -5.60 -18.75 -18.82
CA ASP A 7 -6.16 -19.32 -17.60
C ASP A 7 -6.78 -18.22 -16.73
N LEU A 8 -8.10 -18.08 -16.81
CA LEU A 8 -8.89 -17.16 -15.98
C LEU A 8 -8.66 -17.40 -14.48
N THR A 9 -8.38 -18.65 -14.08
CA THR A 9 -8.11 -19.03 -12.69
C THR A 9 -6.83 -18.37 -12.20
N PHE A 10 -5.75 -18.47 -12.99
CA PHE A 10 -4.47 -17.84 -12.69
C PHE A 10 -4.62 -16.32 -12.47
N TYR A 11 -5.33 -15.61 -13.36
CA TYR A 11 -5.50 -14.16 -13.22
C TYR A 11 -6.41 -13.77 -12.05
N LYS A 12 -7.42 -14.58 -11.74
CA LYS A 12 -8.24 -14.42 -10.54
C LYS A 12 -7.41 -14.59 -9.26
N GLU A 13 -6.54 -15.59 -9.22
CA GLU A 13 -5.63 -15.81 -8.09
C GLU A 13 -4.66 -14.65 -7.92
N LEU A 14 -4.07 -14.16 -9.02
CA LEU A 14 -3.18 -13.01 -9.00
C LEU A 14 -3.91 -11.75 -8.48
N TYR A 15 -5.14 -11.52 -8.95
CA TYR A 15 -6.00 -10.44 -8.46
C TYR A 15 -6.23 -10.53 -6.94
N ASN A 16 -6.60 -11.71 -6.44
CA ASN A 16 -6.84 -11.94 -5.01
C ASN A 16 -5.57 -11.74 -4.18
N LYS A 17 -4.42 -12.21 -4.68
CA LYS A 17 -3.12 -12.07 -4.02
C LYS A 17 -2.74 -10.61 -3.77
N GLU A 18 -3.13 -9.68 -4.64
CA GLU A 18 -2.88 -8.25 -4.43
C GLU A 18 -3.71 -7.66 -3.27
N PHE A 19 -4.88 -8.23 -2.94
CA PHE A 19 -5.62 -7.86 -1.72
C PHE A 19 -4.99 -8.46 -0.47
N ASP A 20 -4.39 -9.63 -0.56
CA ASP A 20 -3.66 -10.21 0.56
C ASP A 20 -2.38 -9.39 0.84
N ARG A 21 -1.62 -9.01 -0.20
CA ARG A 21 -0.52 -8.04 -0.08
C ARG A 21 -0.98 -6.72 0.56
N LYS A 22 -2.14 -6.21 0.17
CA LYS A 22 -2.73 -5.01 0.79
C LYS A 22 -2.94 -5.21 2.30
N LYS A 23 -3.54 -6.34 2.72
CA LYS A 23 -3.77 -6.64 4.14
C LYS A 23 -2.45 -6.78 4.90
N GLU A 24 -1.44 -7.41 4.31
CA GLU A 24 -0.10 -7.53 4.89
C GLU A 24 0.51 -6.14 5.15
N ILE A 25 0.50 -5.26 4.14
CA ILE A 25 0.96 -3.87 4.28
C ILE A 25 0.18 -3.17 5.39
N ASP A 26 -1.16 -3.24 5.38
CA ASP A 26 -2.03 -2.60 6.38
C ASP A 26 -1.73 -3.09 7.81
N SER A 27 -1.50 -4.40 7.97
CA SER A 27 -1.17 -5.01 9.28
C SER A 27 0.22 -4.61 9.80
N SER A 28 1.14 -4.25 8.91
CA SER A 28 2.51 -3.87 9.26
C SER A 28 2.67 -2.47 9.87
N ILE A 29 1.56 -1.72 10.03
CA ILE A 29 1.55 -0.36 10.59
C ILE A 29 1.96 -0.31 12.06
N SER A 30 1.71 -1.39 12.81
CA SER A 30 1.99 -1.48 14.24
C SER A 30 3.48 -1.34 14.56
N TYR A 31 4.34 -1.89 13.71
CA TYR A 31 5.78 -1.85 13.91
C TYR A 31 6.36 -0.42 13.89
N PRO A 32 6.20 0.38 12.83
CA PRO A 32 6.77 1.72 12.79
C PRO A 32 6.10 2.68 13.80
N THR A 33 4.80 2.52 14.11
CA THR A 33 4.15 3.35 15.12
C THR A 33 4.69 3.07 16.51
N THR A 34 4.88 1.80 16.86
CA THR A 34 5.52 1.40 18.13
C THR A 34 6.93 1.98 18.25
N LEU A 35 7.71 1.92 17.17
CA LEU A 35 9.07 2.45 17.16
C LEU A 35 9.10 3.98 17.34
N ILE A 36 8.18 4.70 16.70
CA ILE A 36 8.02 6.15 16.90
C ILE A 36 7.63 6.47 18.35
N SER A 37 6.68 5.74 18.95
CA SER A 37 6.30 5.93 20.35
C SER A 37 7.48 5.71 21.30
N LEU A 38 8.27 4.65 21.07
CA LEU A 38 9.49 4.38 21.83
C LEU A 38 10.49 5.54 21.69
N PHE A 39 10.73 6.00 20.47
CA PHE A 39 11.62 7.11 20.16
C PHE A 39 11.23 8.41 20.85
N ILE A 40 9.94 8.73 20.89
CA ILE A 40 9.42 9.89 21.64
C ILE A 40 9.69 9.70 23.14
N GLY A 41 9.42 8.51 23.70
CA GLY A 41 9.67 8.21 25.11
C GLY A 41 11.15 8.37 25.49
N VAL A 42 12.06 7.82 24.68
CA VAL A 42 13.51 7.96 24.87
C VAL A 42 13.94 9.43 24.76
N LEU A 43 13.41 10.17 23.78
CA LEU A 43 13.70 11.60 23.63
C LEU A 43 13.28 12.39 24.88
N LEU A 44 12.06 12.18 25.38
CA LEU A 44 11.56 12.86 26.58
C LEU A 44 12.40 12.53 27.81
N TYR A 45 12.82 11.27 27.96
CA TYR A 45 13.73 10.87 29.01
C TYR A 45 15.08 11.60 28.94
N LEU A 46 15.69 11.67 27.75
CA LEU A 46 16.94 12.40 27.53
C LEU A 46 16.79 13.89 27.84
N LEU A 47 15.68 14.52 27.42
CA LEU A 47 15.41 15.93 27.71
C LEU A 47 15.29 16.22 29.22
N ASN A 48 14.71 15.29 29.99
CA ASN A 48 14.62 15.42 31.45
C ASN A 48 15.99 15.29 32.16
N MET A 49 17.00 14.70 31.51
CA MET A 49 18.35 14.62 32.06
C MET A 49 19.17 15.90 31.87
N ILE A 50 18.73 16.79 30.99
CA ILE A 50 19.42 18.04 30.71
C ILE A 50 19.19 19.00 31.88
N ASP A 51 20.27 19.36 32.57
CA ASP A 51 20.26 20.40 33.60
C ASP A 51 20.36 21.78 32.94
N PHE A 52 19.20 22.36 32.60
CA PHE A 52 19.13 23.68 31.97
C PHE A 52 19.72 24.81 32.82
N GLY A 53 19.91 24.62 34.13
CA GLY A 53 20.49 25.61 35.03
C GLY A 53 22.02 25.74 34.93
N ASN A 54 22.71 24.64 34.58
CA ASN A 54 24.18 24.58 34.49
C ASN A 54 24.74 24.74 33.08
N ILE A 55 23.91 25.05 32.07
CA ILE A 55 24.33 25.23 30.67
C ILE A 55 25.47 26.26 30.52
N LYS A 56 25.58 27.24 31.41
CA LYS A 56 26.66 28.25 31.38
C LYS A 56 28.06 27.66 31.56
N ASN A 57 28.18 26.49 32.17
CA ASN A 57 29.46 25.79 32.39
C ASN A 57 29.76 24.75 31.31
N GLU A 58 28.84 24.50 30.39
CA GLU A 58 29.01 23.53 29.31
C GLU A 58 29.75 24.13 28.13
N SER A 59 30.56 23.32 27.45
CA SER A 59 31.25 23.76 26.23
C SER A 59 30.23 24.16 25.15
N VAL A 60 30.41 25.34 24.54
CA VAL A 60 29.58 25.82 23.41
C VAL A 60 29.49 24.76 22.30
N LEU A 61 30.58 24.03 22.05
CA LEU A 61 30.61 22.94 21.07
C LEU A 61 29.62 21.81 21.41
N LYS A 62 29.54 21.42 22.69
CA LYS A 62 28.62 20.37 23.17
C LYS A 62 27.16 20.79 22.97
N ILE A 63 26.85 22.05 23.29
CA ILE A 63 25.51 22.62 23.09
C ILE A 63 25.13 22.61 21.60
N VAL A 64 26.03 23.08 20.73
CA VAL A 64 25.80 23.10 19.27
C VAL A 64 25.59 21.69 18.72
N LEU A 65 26.41 20.71 19.13
CA LEU A 65 26.25 19.32 18.72
C LEU A 65 24.94 18.72 19.22
N ALA A 66 24.54 18.98 20.47
CA ALA A 66 23.27 18.50 21.01
C ALA A 66 22.08 19.04 20.22
N ILE A 67 22.07 20.34 19.89
CA ILE A 67 21.03 20.96 19.05
C ILE A 67 21.03 20.34 17.65
N PHE A 68 22.21 20.13 17.05
CA PHE A 68 22.32 19.50 15.74
C PHE A 68 21.74 18.08 15.71
N PHE A 69 22.06 17.23 16.70
CA PHE A 69 21.54 15.87 16.76
C PHE A 69 20.05 15.84 17.10
N LEU A 70 19.58 16.72 17.99
CA LEU A 70 18.16 16.85 18.33
C LEU A 70 17.31 17.27 17.13
N THR A 71 17.76 18.29 16.38
CA THR A 71 17.07 18.76 15.17
C THR A 71 17.09 17.71 14.07
N SER A 72 18.24 17.05 13.84
CA SER A 72 18.38 15.96 12.87
C SER A 72 17.45 14.78 13.19
N PHE A 73 17.40 14.37 14.46
CA PHE A 73 16.49 13.33 14.94
C PHE A 73 15.03 13.70 14.68
N SER A 74 14.63 14.91 15.09
CA SER A 74 13.25 15.39 14.93
C SER A 74 12.84 15.46 13.45
N ALA A 75 13.72 15.93 12.57
CA ALA A 75 13.49 15.97 11.12
C ALA A 75 13.28 14.56 10.53
N LEU A 76 14.12 13.58 10.93
CA LEU A 76 13.99 12.18 10.49
C LEU A 76 12.66 11.56 10.93
N ILE A 77 12.21 11.83 12.16
CA ILE A 77 10.92 11.37 12.68
C ILE A 77 9.77 11.98 11.87
N ILE A 78 9.78 13.28 11.63
CA ILE A 78 8.75 13.98 10.84
C ILE A 78 8.68 13.42 9.42
N VAL A 79 9.83 13.25 8.75
CA VAL A 79 9.91 12.65 7.41
C VAL A 79 9.34 11.23 7.42
N SER A 80 9.71 10.42 8.41
CA SER A 80 9.18 9.05 8.54
C SER A 80 7.67 9.05 8.72
N ILE A 81 7.11 9.92 9.58
CA ILE A 81 5.66 10.04 9.77
C ILE A 81 4.97 10.45 8.45
N GLY A 82 5.52 11.39 7.70
CA GLY A 82 5.01 11.77 6.38
C GLY A 82 4.98 10.61 5.38
N LEU A 83 6.04 9.80 5.36
CA LEU A 83 6.10 8.60 4.52
C LEU A 83 5.12 7.50 4.98
N LEU A 84 4.92 7.33 6.29
CA LEU A 84 3.91 6.41 6.80
C LEU A 84 2.50 6.88 6.45
N MET A 85 2.22 8.17 6.61
CA MET A 85 0.94 8.75 6.18
C MET A 85 0.68 8.50 4.70
N THR A 86 1.65 8.70 3.82
CA THR A 86 1.48 8.39 2.38
C THR A 86 1.35 6.89 2.06
N THR A 87 1.83 6.01 2.95
CA THR A 87 1.68 4.55 2.83
C THR A 87 0.27 4.08 3.21
N TYR A 88 -0.31 4.65 4.26
CA TYR A 88 -1.56 4.18 4.87
C TYR A 88 -2.77 5.06 4.58
N ILE A 89 -2.58 6.37 4.50
CA ILE A 89 -3.63 7.32 4.15
C ILE A 89 -3.71 7.32 2.63
N ASN A 90 -4.62 6.51 2.12
CA ASN A 90 -4.78 6.15 0.72
C ASN A 90 -5.38 7.30 -0.15
N LEU A 91 -4.99 8.55 0.10
CA LEU A 91 -5.58 9.76 -0.50
C LEU A 91 -5.39 9.83 -2.02
N PHE A 92 -4.31 9.26 -2.56
CA PHE A 92 -3.95 9.39 -3.97
C PHE A 92 -3.88 8.08 -4.76
N LYS A 93 -4.03 6.92 -4.10
CA LYS A 93 -3.89 5.60 -4.74
C LYS A 93 -5.18 4.80 -4.60
N LYS A 94 -5.99 4.73 -5.65
CA LYS A 94 -7.28 4.01 -5.59
C LYS A 94 -7.10 2.57 -6.07
N TYR A 95 -7.39 1.61 -5.19
CA TYR A 95 -7.55 0.21 -5.60
C TYR A 95 -8.74 0.08 -6.53
N GLN A 96 -8.60 -0.81 -7.51
CA GLN A 96 -9.68 -1.18 -8.40
C GLN A 96 -10.30 -2.49 -7.93
N TYR A 97 -11.64 -2.50 -7.89
CA TYR A 97 -12.45 -3.61 -7.44
C TYR A 97 -13.30 -4.12 -8.62
N LEU A 98 -13.58 -5.41 -8.63
CA LEU A 98 -14.55 -5.98 -9.56
C LEU A 98 -15.90 -5.27 -9.42
N PRO A 99 -16.69 -5.17 -10.51
CA PRO A 99 -18.08 -4.79 -10.42
C PRO A 99 -18.82 -5.65 -9.41
N HIS A 100 -19.88 -5.10 -8.82
CA HIS A 100 -20.68 -5.85 -7.85
C HIS A 100 -21.31 -7.08 -8.49
N ALA A 101 -21.56 -8.13 -7.68
CA ALA A 101 -22.14 -9.38 -8.17
C ALA A 101 -23.42 -9.18 -8.99
N LYS A 102 -24.29 -8.24 -8.57
CA LYS A 102 -25.49 -7.88 -9.34
C LYS A 102 -25.17 -7.31 -10.72
N GLN A 103 -24.17 -6.43 -10.83
CA GLN A 103 -23.77 -5.84 -12.12
C GLN A 103 -23.17 -6.90 -13.06
N LEU A 104 -22.41 -7.84 -12.51
CA LEU A 104 -21.87 -8.98 -13.28
C LEU A 104 -23.01 -9.88 -13.79
N PHE A 105 -23.97 -10.22 -12.92
CA PHE A 105 -25.13 -11.01 -13.30
C PHE A 105 -26.00 -10.31 -14.36
N ASP A 106 -26.30 -9.02 -14.16
CA ASP A 106 -27.08 -8.23 -15.10
C ASP A 106 -26.39 -8.19 -16.48
N LYS A 107 -25.05 -8.10 -16.51
CA LYS A 107 -24.27 -8.13 -17.76
C LYS A 107 -24.30 -9.50 -18.43
N GLU A 108 -24.23 -10.59 -17.68
CA GLU A 108 -24.35 -11.96 -18.22
C GLU A 108 -25.72 -12.16 -18.90
N VAL A 109 -26.79 -11.71 -18.25
CA VAL A 109 -28.16 -11.75 -18.81
C VAL A 109 -28.29 -10.85 -20.04
N GLU A 110 -27.69 -9.67 -20.04
CA GLU A 110 -27.65 -8.75 -21.19
C GLU A 110 -26.97 -9.39 -22.40
N LEU A 111 -25.79 -9.99 -22.21
CA LEU A 111 -25.05 -10.69 -23.27
C LEU A 111 -25.85 -11.86 -23.85
N LEU A 112 -26.48 -12.67 -22.99
CA LEU A 112 -27.33 -13.77 -23.45
C LEU A 112 -28.50 -13.28 -24.32
N LYS A 113 -29.17 -12.19 -23.91
CA LYS A 113 -30.24 -11.58 -24.70
C LYS A 113 -29.72 -11.03 -26.02
N HIS A 114 -28.59 -10.35 -26.01
CA HIS A 114 -27.94 -9.79 -27.21
C HIS A 114 -27.67 -10.88 -28.26
N TYR A 115 -26.97 -11.95 -27.89
CA TYR A 115 -26.65 -13.03 -28.81
C TYR A 115 -27.87 -13.84 -29.24
N ARG A 116 -28.90 -13.96 -28.39
CA ARG A 116 -30.16 -14.62 -28.77
C ARG A 116 -30.89 -13.85 -29.85
N THR A 117 -31.02 -12.54 -29.69
CA THR A 117 -31.61 -11.67 -30.71
C THR A 117 -30.80 -11.73 -32.00
N HIS A 118 -29.47 -11.64 -31.92
CA HIS A 118 -28.61 -11.72 -33.09
C HIS A 118 -28.74 -13.04 -33.87
N PHE A 119 -28.75 -14.20 -33.18
CA PHE A 119 -28.87 -15.51 -33.84
C PHE A 119 -30.28 -15.82 -34.34
N LEU A 120 -31.32 -15.21 -33.76
CA LEU A 120 -32.67 -15.21 -34.34
C LEU A 120 -32.70 -14.47 -35.68
N GLU A 121 -32.06 -13.30 -35.78
CA GLU A 121 -32.05 -12.48 -37.00
C GLU A 121 -31.31 -13.15 -38.17
N VAL A 122 -30.24 -13.92 -37.88
CA VAL A 122 -29.48 -14.65 -38.91
C VAL A 122 -29.98 -16.07 -39.16
N ASN A 123 -31.16 -16.45 -38.64
CA ASN A 123 -31.79 -17.77 -38.81
C ASN A 123 -30.85 -18.95 -38.50
N LYS A 124 -30.12 -18.87 -37.38
CA LYS A 124 -29.19 -19.94 -37.00
C LYS A 124 -29.93 -21.19 -36.51
N GLU A 125 -29.48 -22.38 -36.89
CA GLU A 125 -29.94 -23.63 -36.27
C GLU A 125 -29.23 -23.77 -34.91
N ASN A 126 -29.96 -23.99 -33.81
CA ASN A 126 -29.46 -24.08 -32.42
C ASN A 126 -29.17 -22.76 -31.69
N ILE A 127 -29.99 -21.73 -31.91
CA ILE A 127 -29.91 -20.40 -31.25
C ILE A 127 -29.58 -20.49 -29.75
N ASP A 128 -30.33 -21.27 -28.97
CA ASP A 128 -30.18 -21.26 -27.51
C ASP A 128 -28.82 -21.77 -27.02
N GLN A 129 -28.22 -22.75 -27.72
CA GLN A 129 -26.90 -23.27 -27.35
C GLN A 129 -25.79 -22.30 -27.79
N GLU A 130 -25.88 -21.82 -29.02
CA GLU A 130 -24.93 -20.88 -29.60
C GLU A 130 -24.90 -19.56 -28.84
N SER A 131 -26.06 -18.98 -28.51
CA SER A 131 -26.12 -17.73 -27.75
C SER A 131 -25.48 -17.85 -26.37
N LYS A 132 -25.64 -19.00 -25.70
CA LYS A 132 -25.00 -19.25 -24.41
C LYS A 132 -23.49 -19.35 -24.53
N GLU A 133 -22.99 -20.07 -25.54
CA GLU A 133 -21.55 -20.23 -25.75
C GLU A 133 -20.89 -18.89 -26.05
N TRP A 134 -21.46 -18.09 -26.96
CA TRP A 134 -20.94 -16.77 -27.30
C TRP A 134 -21.03 -15.78 -26.14
N ALA A 135 -22.16 -15.75 -25.42
CA ALA A 135 -22.31 -14.90 -24.24
C ALA A 135 -21.31 -15.27 -23.13
N LEU A 136 -21.11 -16.56 -22.87
CA LEU A 136 -20.15 -17.04 -21.88
C LEU A 136 -18.71 -16.70 -22.29
N ASN A 137 -18.37 -16.89 -23.56
CA ASN A 137 -17.05 -16.58 -24.08
C ASN A 137 -16.74 -15.08 -23.97
N GLU A 138 -17.68 -14.21 -24.34
CA GLU A 138 -17.51 -12.76 -24.20
C GLU A 138 -17.47 -12.34 -22.72
N PHE A 139 -18.33 -12.91 -21.87
CA PHE A 139 -18.31 -12.64 -20.44
C PHE A 139 -16.96 -13.01 -19.81
N ASN A 140 -16.42 -14.18 -20.13
CA ASN A 140 -15.11 -14.62 -19.65
C ASN A 140 -13.98 -13.74 -20.16
N SER A 141 -14.05 -13.30 -21.42
CA SER A 141 -13.09 -12.34 -21.99
C SER A 141 -13.12 -11.00 -21.25
N ASN A 142 -14.32 -10.47 -20.97
CA ASN A 142 -14.48 -9.24 -20.19
C ASN A 142 -13.98 -9.40 -18.75
N LEU A 143 -14.22 -10.55 -18.13
CA LEU A 143 -13.74 -10.84 -16.79
C LEU A 143 -12.21 -10.97 -16.74
N LEU A 144 -11.60 -11.57 -17.75
CA LEU A 144 -10.15 -11.61 -17.92
C LEU A 144 -9.56 -10.20 -18.04
N ASP A 145 -10.16 -9.31 -18.84
CA ASP A 145 -9.73 -7.90 -18.94
C ASP A 145 -9.79 -7.20 -17.58
N TYR A 146 -10.88 -7.39 -16.82
CA TYR A 146 -10.99 -6.85 -15.47
C TYR A 146 -9.87 -7.37 -14.56
N TYR A 147 -9.61 -8.69 -14.54
CA TYR A 147 -8.55 -9.24 -13.72
C TYR A 147 -7.19 -8.67 -14.11
N VAL A 148 -6.84 -8.64 -15.39
CA VAL A 148 -5.54 -8.13 -15.84
C VAL A 148 -5.36 -6.66 -15.46
N ARG A 149 -6.32 -5.81 -15.84
CA ARG A 149 -6.22 -4.36 -15.62
C ARG A 149 -6.24 -3.98 -14.14
N PHE A 150 -7.16 -4.56 -13.38
CA PHE A 150 -7.31 -4.21 -11.97
C PHE A 150 -6.13 -4.74 -11.15
N THR A 151 -5.64 -5.93 -11.48
CA THR A 151 -4.42 -6.48 -10.87
C THR A 151 -3.23 -5.59 -11.15
N ASN A 152 -2.99 -5.20 -12.40
CA ASN A 152 -1.87 -4.32 -12.75
C ASN A 152 -1.92 -2.98 -12.00
N ASN A 153 -3.10 -2.34 -11.92
CA ASN A 153 -3.28 -1.13 -11.13
C ASN A 153 -2.98 -1.39 -9.64
N ASN A 154 -3.52 -2.47 -9.07
CA ASN A 154 -3.35 -2.79 -7.65
C ASN A 154 -1.90 -3.15 -7.31
N GLN A 155 -1.17 -3.81 -8.22
CA GLN A 155 0.27 -4.04 -8.13
C GLN A 155 1.05 -2.74 -8.06
N MET A 156 0.81 -1.82 -9.01
CA MET A 156 1.46 -0.50 -9.00
C MET A 156 1.20 0.26 -7.70
N VAL A 157 -0.02 0.17 -7.17
CA VAL A 157 -0.37 0.76 -5.86
C VAL A 157 0.42 0.09 -4.74
N ASN A 158 0.42 -1.24 -4.66
CA ASN A 158 1.12 -2.02 -3.64
C ASN A 158 2.63 -1.76 -3.67
N ASP A 159 3.27 -1.85 -4.83
CA ASP A 159 4.71 -1.63 -4.99
C ASP A 159 5.11 -0.22 -4.58
N ALA A 160 4.31 0.78 -4.94
CA ALA A 160 4.55 2.15 -4.53
C ALA A 160 4.38 2.33 -3.01
N ARG A 161 3.42 1.64 -2.37
CA ARG A 161 3.24 1.66 -0.91
C ARG A 161 4.41 0.97 -0.20
N GLU A 162 4.83 -0.18 -0.70
CA GLU A 162 5.94 -0.97 -0.17
C GLU A 162 7.27 -0.22 -0.24
N ARG A 163 7.54 0.48 -1.36
CA ARG A 163 8.70 1.36 -1.49
C ARG A 163 8.70 2.48 -0.47
N THR A 164 7.56 3.16 -0.29
CA THR A 164 7.42 4.25 0.69
C THR A 164 7.57 3.72 2.12
N TYR A 165 7.00 2.55 2.41
CA TYR A 165 7.15 1.87 3.71
C TYR A 165 8.60 1.48 4.00
N TYR A 166 9.32 0.97 3.01
CA TYR A 166 10.76 0.69 3.15
C TYR A 166 11.55 1.97 3.46
N LEU A 167 11.25 3.07 2.77
CA LEU A 167 11.90 4.37 3.01
C LEU A 167 11.62 4.90 4.43
N SER A 168 10.38 4.79 4.93
CA SER A 168 10.08 5.23 6.30
C SER A 168 10.88 4.43 7.33
N ARG A 169 10.95 3.10 7.19
CA ARG A 169 11.76 2.23 8.04
C ARG A 169 13.25 2.59 7.98
N LYS A 170 13.76 2.89 6.80
CA LYS A 170 15.16 3.34 6.62
C LYS A 170 15.42 4.61 7.44
N TYR A 171 14.53 5.60 7.40
CA TYR A 171 14.70 6.83 8.18
C TYR A 171 14.55 6.60 9.69
N LEU A 172 13.67 5.69 10.14
CA LEU A 172 13.59 5.30 11.55
C LEU A 172 14.88 4.64 12.04
N LEU A 173 15.52 3.80 11.23
CA LEU A 173 16.82 3.21 11.57
C LEU A 173 17.91 4.28 11.67
N ILE A 174 17.94 5.23 10.73
CA ILE A 174 18.88 6.36 10.80
C ILE A 174 18.61 7.22 12.02
N ALA A 175 17.34 7.46 12.39
CA ALA A 175 16.97 8.20 13.59
C ALA A 175 17.48 7.51 14.86
N ALA A 176 17.41 6.17 14.93
CA ALA A 176 17.98 5.41 16.03
C ALA A 176 19.50 5.64 16.17
N LEU A 177 20.22 5.64 15.04
CA LEU A 177 21.67 5.88 15.03
C LEU A 177 22.04 7.30 15.46
N VAL A 178 21.23 8.30 15.10
CA VAL A 178 21.39 9.71 15.53
C VAL A 178 21.11 9.89 17.03
N LEU A 179 20.26 9.04 17.61
CA LEU A 179 19.92 9.05 19.04
C LEU A 179 21.12 8.66 19.93
N LEU A 180 22.00 7.78 19.46
CA LEU A 180 23.18 7.31 20.21
C LEU A 180 24.15 8.43 20.60
N PRO A 181 24.69 9.24 19.66
CA PRO A 181 25.58 10.35 20.01
C PRO A 181 24.86 11.42 20.83
N LEU A 182 23.57 11.67 20.60
CA LEU A 182 22.78 12.59 21.44
C LEU A 182 22.73 12.11 22.89
N GLY A 183 22.44 10.82 23.10
CA GLY A 183 22.44 10.21 24.43
C GLY A 183 23.81 10.28 25.10
N LEU A 184 24.88 9.97 24.37
CA LEU A 184 26.25 10.08 24.87
C LEU A 184 26.57 11.52 25.31
N LEU A 185 26.24 12.53 24.50
CA LEU A 185 26.48 13.94 24.84
C LEU A 185 25.72 14.40 26.10
N ILE A 186 24.51 13.90 26.31
CA ILE A 186 23.68 14.25 27.46
C ILE A 186 24.16 13.53 28.73
N ILE A 187 24.57 12.27 28.62
CA ILE A 187 25.00 11.43 29.76
C ILE A 187 26.45 11.73 30.16
N SER A 188 27.32 12.06 29.21
CA SER A 188 28.68 12.52 29.47
C SER A 188 28.61 13.94 30.07
N LYS A 189 28.28 14.02 31.36
CA LYS A 189 28.50 15.22 32.17
C LYS A 189 29.99 15.41 32.38
#